data_AF-A0A3D1KWN5-F1
#
_entry.id   AF-A0A3D1KWN5-F1
#
_cell.length_a   1.000
_cell.length_b   1.000
_cell.length_c   1.000
_cell.angle_alpha   90.00
_cell.angle_beta   90.00
_cell.angle_gamma   90.00
#
_symmetry.space_group_name_H-M   'P 1'
#
loop_
_entity.id
_entity.type
_entity.pdbx_description
1 polymer ?
#
loop_
_entity_poly.entity_id
_entity_poly.type
_entity_poly.pdbx_seq_one_letter_code
_entity_poly.pdbx_strand_id
1 'polypeptide(L)'
;MKIIKQIARILLGVTFIFSGFVKGIDPWGSTYKFTDYFNAMGIDWLVWAAFPLGIVLAFAEFAIGVGILFNVFLRFFSWLGLLFMAFFLPLTLWVALENPVTDCGCFGDALVISNWETFYKNIVLTAFAIIILIYRNDMPCLVGKKPRFVLGSLVIIVYAGLVFWSYNHLPIFDFRPFKAGTNIPDAMKIPEGAPKDIYENVFYYKNKKTGEVQKFDEQNYPWQDTLNWAYENMESKLVQQGYVPPIHDFTITSAEGENVIDFFIYDKNYVFML
;
A
#
# COMPACT_ATOMS: atom_id res chain seq x y z
N MET A 1 25.99 -6.35 -20.95
CA MET A 1 24.57 -6.10 -21.34
C MET A 1 23.65 -7.30 -21.17
N LYS A 2 24.04 -8.55 -21.49
CA LYS A 2 23.15 -9.73 -21.31
C LYS A 2 22.67 -9.92 -19.85
N ILE A 3 23.57 -9.72 -18.88
CA ILE A 3 23.27 -9.86 -17.46
C ILE A 3 22.24 -8.81 -16.99
N ILE A 4 22.45 -7.53 -17.33
CA ILE A 4 21.53 -6.43 -16.97
C ILE A 4 20.11 -6.69 -17.50
N LYS A 5 19.99 -7.14 -18.75
CA LYS A 5 18.70 -7.50 -19.35
C LYS A 5 18.00 -8.63 -18.59
N GLN A 6 18.75 -9.65 -18.20
CA GLN A 6 18.22 -10.79 -17.43
C GLN A 6 17.79 -10.38 -16.03
N ILE A 7 18.60 -9.55 -15.35
CA ILE A 7 18.30 -9.02 -14.01
C ILE A 7 17.03 -8.17 -14.06
N ALA A 8 16.94 -7.22 -14.99
CA ALA A 8 15.75 -6.40 -15.16
C ALA A 8 14.49 -7.27 -15.38
N ARG A 9 14.59 -8.30 -16.23
CA ARG A 9 13.48 -9.25 -16.48
C ARG A 9 13.08 -10.02 -15.23
N ILE A 10 14.05 -10.56 -14.49
CA ILE A 10 13.78 -11.34 -13.28
C ILE A 10 13.18 -10.45 -12.20
N LEU A 11 13.80 -9.29 -11.91
CA LEU A 11 13.32 -8.38 -10.88
C LEU A 11 11.92 -7.86 -11.19
N LEU A 12 11.67 -7.37 -12.41
CA LEU A 12 10.35 -6.88 -12.79
C LEU A 12 9.32 -8.02 -12.77
N GLY A 13 9.65 -9.17 -13.35
CA GLY A 13 8.76 -10.34 -13.41
C GLY A 13 8.39 -10.86 -12.03
N VAL A 14 9.36 -11.05 -11.14
CA VAL A 14 9.13 -11.51 -9.76
C VAL A 14 8.33 -10.50 -8.97
N THR A 15 8.64 -9.20 -9.10
CA THR A 15 7.91 -8.15 -8.37
C THR A 15 6.43 -8.11 -8.78
N PHE A 16 6.14 -8.18 -10.08
CA PHE A 16 4.77 -8.21 -10.60
C PHE A 16 4.03 -9.50 -10.21
N ILE A 17 4.70 -10.66 -10.25
CA ILE A 17 4.13 -11.93 -9.78
C ILE A 17 3.79 -11.83 -8.30
N PHE A 18 4.71 -11.36 -7.46
CA PHE A 18 4.49 -11.24 -6.02
C PHE A 18 3.35 -10.27 -5.71
N SER A 19 3.38 -9.08 -6.32
CA SER A 19 2.34 -8.06 -6.18
C SER A 19 0.96 -8.55 -6.61
N GLY A 20 0.85 -9.13 -7.81
CA GLY A 20 -0.42 -9.70 -8.29
C GLY A 20 -0.89 -10.90 -7.47
N PHE A 21 0.03 -11.72 -6.97
CA PHE A 21 -0.30 -12.86 -6.11
C PHE A 21 -0.94 -12.43 -4.79
N VAL A 22 -0.33 -11.46 -4.09
CA VAL A 22 -0.88 -10.98 -2.81
C VAL A 22 -2.22 -10.28 -3.02
N LYS A 23 -2.39 -9.51 -4.09
CA LYS A 23 -3.69 -8.91 -4.42
C LYS A 23 -4.75 -9.95 -4.80
N GLY A 24 -4.34 -11.03 -5.45
CA GLY A 24 -5.25 -12.10 -5.85
C GLY A 24 -5.71 -12.97 -4.69
N ILE A 25 -4.85 -13.23 -3.70
CA ILE A 25 -5.19 -14.06 -2.54
C ILE A 25 -6.14 -13.33 -1.58
N ASP A 26 -6.16 -12.00 -1.61
CA ASP A 26 -7.17 -11.17 -0.93
C ASP A 26 -7.89 -10.21 -1.91
N PRO A 27 -8.95 -10.69 -2.59
CA PRO A 27 -9.73 -9.88 -3.52
C PRO A 27 -10.43 -8.70 -2.83
N TRP A 28 -10.81 -8.87 -1.56
CA TRP A 28 -11.51 -7.86 -0.78
C TRP A 28 -10.56 -6.73 -0.35
N GLY A 29 -9.34 -7.06 0.06
CA GLY A 29 -8.29 -6.07 0.35
C GLY A 29 -8.08 -5.11 -0.83
N SER A 30 -7.97 -5.65 -2.05
CA SER A 30 -7.87 -4.82 -3.27
C SER A 30 -9.10 -3.94 -3.49
N THR A 31 -10.29 -4.43 -3.16
CA THR A 31 -11.55 -3.70 -3.30
C THR A 31 -11.58 -2.49 -2.37
N TYR A 32 -11.20 -2.65 -1.10
CA TYR A 32 -11.15 -1.55 -0.14
C TYR A 32 -10.17 -0.46 -0.57
N LYS A 33 -8.98 -0.84 -1.07
CA LYS A 33 -8.03 0.13 -1.61
C LYS A 33 -8.62 0.91 -2.78
N PHE A 34 -9.29 0.25 -3.73
CA PHE A 34 -9.98 0.95 -4.82
C PHE A 34 -11.06 1.91 -4.31
N THR A 35 -11.83 1.51 -3.30
CA THR A 35 -12.82 2.38 -2.65
C THR A 35 -12.15 3.61 -2.03
N ASP A 36 -11.04 3.45 -1.31
CA ASP A 36 -10.30 4.57 -0.72
C ASP A 36 -9.81 5.55 -1.80
N TYR A 37 -9.28 5.04 -2.91
CA TYR A 37 -8.87 5.86 -4.06
C TYR A 37 -10.05 6.60 -4.68
N PHE A 38 -11.19 5.94 -4.90
CA PHE A 38 -12.36 6.58 -5.50
C PHE A 38 -12.94 7.66 -4.60
N ASN A 39 -13.02 7.41 -3.29
CA ASN A 39 -13.49 8.39 -2.33
C ASN A 39 -12.54 9.58 -2.25
N ALA A 40 -11.22 9.33 -2.21
CA ALA A 40 -10.20 10.39 -2.21
C ALA A 40 -10.22 11.24 -3.49
N MET A 41 -10.57 10.66 -4.63
CA MET A 41 -10.71 11.37 -5.91
C MET A 41 -12.09 12.03 -6.08
N GLY A 42 -13.04 11.83 -5.14
CA GLY A 42 -14.42 12.33 -5.22
C GLY A 42 -15.27 11.63 -6.30
N ILE A 43 -14.98 10.36 -6.59
CA ILE A 43 -15.61 9.54 -7.64
C ILE A 43 -16.37 8.36 -7.00
N ASP A 44 -17.16 8.63 -5.96
CA ASP A 44 -17.86 7.59 -5.18
C ASP A 44 -18.81 6.73 -6.03
N TRP A 45 -19.32 7.29 -7.14
CA TRP A 45 -20.20 6.57 -8.07
C TRP A 45 -19.52 5.35 -8.72
N LEU A 46 -18.19 5.23 -8.69
CA LEU A 46 -17.45 4.11 -9.27
C LEU A 46 -17.15 2.99 -8.25
N VAL A 47 -17.53 3.15 -6.98
CA VAL A 47 -17.27 2.17 -5.92
C VAL A 47 -17.87 0.80 -6.22
N TRP A 48 -19.01 0.72 -6.92
CA TRP A 48 -19.59 -0.56 -7.34
C TRP A 48 -18.67 -1.38 -8.27
N ALA A 49 -17.76 -0.70 -8.98
CA ALA A 49 -16.78 -1.32 -9.88
C ALA A 49 -15.46 -1.67 -9.18
N ALA A 50 -15.26 -1.30 -7.91
CA ALA A 50 -14.01 -1.55 -7.18
C ALA A 50 -13.65 -3.04 -7.12
N PHE A 51 -14.63 -3.91 -6.87
CA PHE A 51 -14.43 -5.36 -6.81
C PHE A 51 -13.96 -5.98 -8.14
N PRO A 52 -14.70 -5.81 -9.27
CA PRO A 52 -14.24 -6.36 -10.54
C PRO A 52 -12.90 -5.74 -11.00
N LEU A 53 -12.67 -4.45 -10.72
CA LEU A 53 -11.39 -3.81 -11.03
C LEU A 53 -10.23 -4.38 -10.20
N GLY A 54 -10.46 -4.67 -8.92
CA GLY A 54 -9.50 -5.34 -8.03
C GLY A 54 -9.02 -6.67 -8.61
N ILE A 55 -9.96 -7.53 -9.00
CA ILE A 55 -9.65 -8.85 -9.58
C ILE A 55 -8.91 -8.70 -10.92
N VAL A 56 -9.42 -7.84 -11.81
CA VAL A 56 -8.81 -7.63 -13.14
C VAL A 56 -7.40 -7.08 -13.00
N LEU A 57 -7.17 -6.12 -12.10
CA LEU A 57 -5.87 -5.54 -11.85
C LEU A 57 -4.88 -6.60 -11.31
N ALA A 58 -5.28 -7.35 -10.30
CA ALA A 58 -4.45 -8.42 -9.71
C ALA A 58 -4.06 -9.47 -10.76
N PHE A 59 -5.04 -9.92 -11.55
CA PHE A 59 -4.80 -10.87 -12.64
C PHE A 59 -3.89 -10.29 -13.73
N ALA A 60 -4.13 -9.05 -14.16
CA ALA A 60 -3.32 -8.40 -15.18
C ALA A 60 -1.86 -8.26 -14.73
N GLU A 61 -1.63 -7.83 -13.49
CA GLU A 61 -0.29 -7.67 -12.92
C GLU A 61 0.44 -9.02 -12.83
N PHE A 62 -0.23 -10.04 -12.30
CA PHE A 62 0.32 -11.39 -12.22
C PHE A 62 0.65 -11.96 -13.62
N ALA A 63 -0.27 -11.79 -14.58
CA ALA A 63 -0.09 -12.27 -15.95
C ALA A 63 1.07 -11.58 -16.67
N ILE A 64 1.23 -10.26 -16.49
CA ILE A 64 2.39 -9.50 -16.98
C ILE A 64 3.68 -10.06 -16.37
N GLY A 65 3.70 -10.27 -15.06
CA GLY A 65 4.86 -10.82 -14.36
C GLY A 65 5.27 -12.20 -14.88
N VAL A 66 4.31 -13.12 -15.04
CA VAL A 66 4.54 -14.46 -15.60
C VAL A 66 5.03 -14.37 -17.06
N GLY A 67 4.38 -13.57 -17.89
CA GLY A 67 4.75 -13.40 -19.30
C GLY A 67 6.17 -12.89 -19.48
N ILE A 68 6.58 -11.91 -18.67
CA ILE A 68 7.93 -11.36 -18.67
C ILE A 68 8.93 -12.36 -18.12
N LEU A 69 8.65 -13.00 -16.98
CA LEU A 69 9.59 -13.92 -16.31
C LEU A 69 9.90 -15.16 -17.17
N PHE A 70 8.86 -15.81 -17.71
CA PHE A 70 8.99 -17.02 -18.53
C PHE A 70 9.28 -16.73 -20.01
N ASN A 71 9.33 -15.45 -20.42
CA ASN A 71 9.55 -15.03 -21.81
C ASN A 71 8.48 -15.64 -22.76
N VAL A 72 7.21 -15.55 -22.34
CA VAL A 72 6.03 -15.96 -23.12
C VAL A 72 5.41 -14.69 -23.69
N PHE A 73 5.21 -14.62 -25.02
CA PHE A 73 4.71 -13.43 -25.71
C PHE A 73 5.36 -12.11 -25.27
N LEU A 74 6.69 -12.11 -25.07
CA LEU A 74 7.40 -11.00 -24.42
C LEU A 74 7.13 -9.65 -25.08
N ARG A 75 6.96 -9.58 -26.41
CA ARG A 75 6.57 -8.36 -27.11
C ARG A 75 5.26 -7.75 -26.59
N PHE A 76 4.25 -8.58 -26.36
CA PHE A 76 2.94 -8.14 -25.86
C PHE A 76 3.05 -7.71 -24.39
N PHE A 77 3.60 -8.57 -23.52
CA PHE A 77 3.68 -8.28 -22.09
C PHE A 77 4.66 -7.17 -21.72
N SER A 78 5.68 -6.90 -22.54
CA SER A 78 6.57 -5.75 -22.32
C SER A 78 5.86 -4.43 -22.60
N TRP A 79 5.03 -4.37 -23.65
CA TRP A 79 4.18 -3.21 -23.93
C TRP A 79 3.12 -3.03 -22.86
N LEU A 80 2.44 -4.12 -22.48
CA LEU A 80 1.42 -4.09 -21.44
C LEU A 80 2.02 -3.70 -20.08
N GLY A 81 3.18 -4.24 -19.71
CA GLY A 81 3.89 -3.87 -18.48
C GLY A 81 4.35 -2.40 -18.47
N LEU A 82 4.81 -1.87 -19.61
CA LEU A 82 5.14 -0.45 -19.70
C LEU A 82 3.89 0.43 -19.59
N LEU A 83 2.78 0.05 -20.22
CA LEU A 83 1.50 0.76 -20.10
C LEU A 83 1.01 0.76 -18.64
N PHE A 84 1.12 -0.39 -17.97
CA PHE A 84 0.79 -0.54 -16.55
C PHE A 84 1.64 0.41 -15.71
N MET A 85 2.96 0.42 -15.88
CA MET A 85 3.85 1.35 -15.18
C MET A 85 3.59 2.82 -15.54
N ALA A 86 3.24 3.12 -16.78
CA ALA A 86 2.91 4.48 -17.22
C ALA A 86 1.63 5.02 -16.58
N PHE A 87 0.70 4.14 -16.19
CA PHE A 87 -0.47 4.50 -15.38
C PHE A 87 -0.11 4.65 -13.89
N PHE A 88 0.59 3.67 -13.31
CA PHE A 88 0.89 3.67 -11.87
C PHE A 88 1.92 4.72 -11.46
N LEU A 89 2.91 5.06 -12.30
CA LEU A 89 3.93 6.04 -11.96
C LEU A 89 3.33 7.43 -11.62
N PRO A 90 2.51 8.06 -12.47
CA PRO A 90 1.87 9.34 -12.14
C PRO A 90 0.86 9.21 -11.00
N LEU A 91 0.11 8.09 -10.90
CA LEU A 91 -0.77 7.85 -9.76
C LEU A 91 0.00 7.84 -8.43
N THR A 92 1.14 7.14 -8.39
CA THR A 92 1.98 7.09 -7.18
C THR A 92 2.69 8.40 -6.88
N LEU A 93 2.95 9.23 -7.88
CA LEU A 93 3.44 10.60 -7.67
C LEU A 93 2.37 11.45 -6.99
N TRP A 94 1.12 11.39 -7.46
CA TRP A 94 0.01 12.11 -6.83
C TRP A 94 -0.19 11.67 -5.37
N VAL A 95 -0.16 10.36 -5.11
CA VAL A 95 -0.27 9.81 -3.75
C VAL A 95 0.89 10.26 -2.86
N ALA A 96 2.12 10.33 -3.38
CA ALA A 96 3.28 10.77 -2.59
C ALA A 96 3.24 12.27 -2.23
N LEU A 97 2.59 13.10 -3.07
CA LEU A 97 2.48 14.54 -2.85
C LEU A 97 1.32 14.89 -1.92
N GLU A 98 0.12 14.37 -2.19
CA GLU A 98 -1.11 14.76 -1.49
C GLU A 98 -1.40 13.88 -0.26
N ASN A 99 -0.74 12.72 -0.13
CA ASN A 99 -1.02 11.68 0.87
C ASN A 99 -2.53 11.44 1.11
N PRO A 100 -3.33 11.22 0.04
CA PRO A 100 -4.77 11.10 0.15
C PRO A 100 -5.21 9.75 0.74
N VAL A 101 -4.31 8.76 0.75
CA VAL A 101 -4.52 7.41 1.27
C VAL A 101 -3.33 7.00 2.14
N THR A 102 -3.59 6.15 3.12
CA THR A 102 -2.58 5.68 4.11
C THR A 102 -1.45 4.89 3.48
N ASP A 103 -1.76 4.07 2.47
CA ASP A 103 -0.78 3.33 1.69
C ASP A 103 -1.26 3.07 0.26
N CYS A 104 -0.30 2.86 -0.65
CA CYS A 104 -0.60 2.69 -2.07
C CYS A 104 -1.29 1.36 -2.40
N GLY A 105 -1.29 0.37 -1.48
CA GLY A 105 -1.83 -0.98 -1.73
C GLY A 105 -1.05 -1.82 -2.75
N CYS A 106 0.14 -1.40 -3.17
CA CYS A 106 0.90 -2.09 -4.23
C CYS A 106 1.19 -3.56 -3.91
N PHE A 107 1.44 -3.94 -2.67
CA PHE A 107 1.73 -5.33 -2.28
C PHE A 107 0.66 -5.91 -1.36
N GLY A 108 -0.55 -5.35 -1.37
CA GLY A 108 -1.59 -5.65 -0.39
C GLY A 108 -1.08 -5.54 1.05
N ASP A 109 -1.64 -6.34 1.95
CA ASP A 109 -1.27 -6.34 3.37
C ASP A 109 0.05 -7.07 3.66
N ALA A 110 0.66 -7.73 2.66
CA ALA A 110 1.91 -8.45 2.86
C ALA A 110 3.11 -7.51 3.08
N LEU A 111 3.09 -6.32 2.48
CA LEU A 111 4.15 -5.34 2.62
C LEU A 111 3.62 -3.92 2.46
N VAL A 112 3.38 -3.25 3.60
CA VAL A 112 3.04 -1.83 3.65
C VAL A 112 4.32 -1.01 3.54
N ILE A 113 4.39 -0.16 2.52
CA ILE A 113 5.54 0.70 2.19
C ILE A 113 5.06 2.14 2.15
N SER A 114 5.88 3.10 2.57
CA SER A 114 5.52 4.51 2.49
C SER A 114 5.22 4.97 1.05
N ASN A 115 4.44 6.04 0.93
CA ASN A 115 4.03 6.58 -0.37
C ASN A 115 5.24 7.02 -1.22
N TRP A 116 6.24 7.65 -0.61
CA TRP A 116 7.48 8.05 -1.29
C TRP A 116 8.35 6.88 -1.73
N GLU A 117 8.55 5.88 -0.87
CA GLU A 117 9.30 4.67 -1.25
C GLU A 117 8.59 3.91 -2.38
N THR A 118 7.25 3.88 -2.37
CA THR A 118 6.46 3.29 -3.46
C THR A 118 6.67 4.02 -4.78
N PHE A 119 6.73 5.35 -4.77
CA PHE A 119 7.04 6.14 -5.96
C PHE A 119 8.46 5.86 -6.48
N TYR A 120 9.48 5.84 -5.62
CA TYR A 120 10.86 5.52 -6.02
C TYR A 120 10.99 4.11 -6.58
N LYS A 121 10.34 3.13 -5.95
CA LYS A 121 10.24 1.76 -6.47
C LYS A 121 9.65 1.77 -7.89
N ASN A 122 8.56 2.50 -8.11
CA ASN A 122 7.91 2.57 -9.42
C ASN A 122 8.80 3.24 -10.49
N ILE A 123 9.64 4.22 -10.13
CA ILE A 123 10.65 4.77 -11.05
C ILE A 123 11.62 3.67 -11.49
N VAL A 124 12.16 2.89 -10.53
CA VAL A 124 13.10 1.80 -10.82
C VAL A 124 12.45 0.70 -11.66
N LEU A 125 11.22 0.28 -11.32
CA LEU A 125 10.46 -0.71 -12.09
C LEU A 125 10.15 -0.20 -13.51
N THR A 126 9.85 1.09 -13.67
CA THR A 126 9.63 1.70 -15.00
C THR A 126 10.92 1.65 -15.83
N ALA A 127 12.08 1.93 -15.24
CA ALA A 127 13.36 1.81 -15.92
C ALA A 127 13.61 0.36 -16.39
N PHE A 128 13.31 -0.65 -15.56
CA PHE A 128 13.39 -2.06 -15.97
C PHE A 128 12.40 -2.40 -17.09
N ALA A 129 11.17 -1.90 -17.04
CA ALA A 129 10.17 -2.10 -18.09
C ALA A 129 10.65 -1.53 -19.43
N ILE A 130 11.26 -0.34 -19.44
CA ILE A 130 11.85 0.29 -20.63
C ILE A 130 12.99 -0.57 -21.19
N ILE A 131 13.91 -1.02 -20.34
CA ILE A 131 15.03 -1.89 -20.76
C ILE A 131 14.49 -3.17 -21.42
N ILE A 132 13.50 -3.83 -20.80
CA ILE A 132 12.89 -5.04 -21.35
C ILE A 132 12.22 -4.76 -22.69
N LEU A 133 11.50 -3.63 -22.82
CA LEU A 133 10.85 -3.26 -24.08
C LEU A 133 11.85 -3.04 -25.22
N ILE A 134 12.95 -2.33 -24.96
CA ILE A 134 14.01 -2.09 -25.95
C ILE A 134 14.64 -3.42 -26.40
N TYR A 135 14.96 -4.29 -25.45
CA TYR A 135 15.67 -5.54 -25.73
C TYR A 135 14.78 -6.77 -25.89
N ARG A 136 13.46 -6.59 -26.05
CA ARG A 136 12.48 -7.68 -26.15
C ARG A 136 12.78 -8.72 -27.23
N ASN A 137 13.49 -8.34 -28.29
CA ASN A 137 13.84 -9.24 -29.41
C ASN A 137 15.16 -10.01 -29.19
N ASP A 138 16.00 -9.58 -28.25
CA ASP A 138 17.36 -10.12 -27.99
C ASP A 138 17.49 -10.56 -26.52
N MET A 139 16.44 -11.22 -26.02
CA MET A 139 16.37 -11.75 -24.67
C MET A 139 16.80 -13.22 -24.65
N PRO A 140 17.95 -13.55 -24.02
CA PRO A 140 18.40 -14.93 -23.95
C PRO A 140 17.47 -15.73 -23.03
N CYS A 141 17.11 -16.93 -23.47
CA CYS A 141 16.41 -17.90 -22.64
C CYS A 141 16.97 -19.30 -22.90
N LEU A 142 17.23 -20.01 -21.81
CA LEU A 142 17.83 -21.35 -21.80
C LEU A 142 16.80 -22.45 -22.16
N VAL A 143 15.51 -22.17 -21.98
CA VAL A 143 14.40 -23.13 -22.11
C VAL A 143 13.78 -23.05 -23.51
N GLY A 144 13.30 -24.14 -24.12
CA GLY A 144 12.61 -24.11 -25.42
C GLY A 144 11.25 -23.38 -25.40
N LYS A 145 10.65 -23.07 -26.56
CA LYS A 145 9.34 -22.34 -26.63
C LYS A 145 8.18 -23.10 -25.99
N LYS A 146 8.04 -24.41 -26.26
CA LYS A 146 6.96 -25.25 -25.73
C LYS A 146 6.94 -25.33 -24.19
N PRO A 147 8.06 -25.69 -23.51
CA PRO A 147 8.06 -25.75 -22.05
C PRO A 147 7.79 -24.40 -21.38
N ARG A 148 8.23 -23.28 -21.93
CA ARG A 148 7.90 -21.94 -21.40
C ARG A 148 6.39 -21.69 -21.37
N PHE A 149 5.71 -22.03 -22.47
CA PHE A 149 4.27 -21.83 -22.59
C PHE A 149 3.52 -22.72 -21.60
N VAL A 150 3.88 -24.01 -21.53
CA VAL A 150 3.26 -24.95 -20.58
C VAL A 150 3.45 -24.51 -19.14
N LEU A 151 4.68 -24.13 -18.75
CA LEU A 151 4.97 -23.65 -17.39
C LEU A 151 4.23 -22.35 -17.07
N GLY A 152 4.25 -21.38 -17.98
CA GLY A 152 3.53 -20.12 -17.80
C GLY A 152 2.01 -20.33 -17.65
N SER A 153 1.41 -21.15 -18.52
CA SER A 153 -0.01 -21.50 -18.42
C SER A 153 -0.35 -22.24 -17.13
N LEU A 154 0.50 -23.18 -16.72
CA LEU A 154 0.31 -23.90 -15.45
C LEU A 154 0.30 -22.94 -14.25
N VAL A 155 1.26 -22.01 -14.20
CA VAL A 155 1.33 -21.01 -13.12
C VAL A 155 0.08 -20.13 -13.09
N ILE A 156 -0.44 -19.71 -14.25
CA ILE A 156 -1.68 -18.92 -14.35
C ILE A 156 -2.90 -19.73 -13.88
N ILE A 157 -3.01 -21.00 -14.27
CA ILE A 157 -4.12 -21.87 -13.86
C ILE A 157 -4.11 -22.10 -12.35
N VAL A 158 -2.94 -22.39 -11.78
CA VAL A 158 -2.78 -22.55 -10.32
C VAL A 158 -3.16 -21.26 -9.60
N TYR A 159 -2.69 -20.11 -10.08
CA TYR A 159 -3.07 -18.80 -9.53
C TYR A 159 -4.60 -18.59 -9.57
N ALA A 160 -5.24 -18.81 -10.72
CA ALA A 160 -6.69 -18.67 -10.83
C ALA A 160 -7.45 -19.59 -9.87
N GLY A 161 -6.99 -20.83 -9.68
CA GLY A 161 -7.54 -21.75 -8.68
C GLY A 161 -7.38 -21.26 -7.24
N LEU A 162 -6.24 -20.67 -6.90
CA LEU A 162 -5.98 -20.09 -5.57
C LEU A 162 -6.85 -18.85 -5.30
N VAL A 163 -7.00 -17.97 -6.29
CA VAL A 163 -7.91 -16.80 -6.18
C VAL A 163 -9.35 -17.26 -6.00
N PHE A 164 -9.80 -18.23 -6.80
CA PHE A 164 -11.15 -18.77 -6.68
C PHE A 164 -11.39 -19.44 -5.32
N TRP A 165 -10.40 -20.17 -4.81
CA TRP A 165 -10.50 -20.78 -3.50
C TRP A 165 -10.55 -19.72 -2.39
N SER A 166 -9.69 -18.69 -2.45
CA SER A 166 -9.63 -17.59 -1.47
C SER A 166 -10.85 -16.67 -1.51
N TYR A 167 -11.60 -16.67 -2.62
CA TYR A 167 -12.91 -16.02 -2.68
C TYR A 167 -14.00 -16.78 -1.91
N ASN A 168 -13.93 -18.12 -1.90
CA ASN A 168 -14.95 -18.98 -1.27
C ASN A 168 -14.56 -19.44 0.16
N HIS A 169 -13.29 -19.33 0.53
CA HIS A 169 -12.72 -19.79 1.80
C HIS A 169 -11.70 -18.77 2.32
N LEU A 170 -11.33 -18.88 3.60
CA LEU A 170 -10.27 -18.05 4.18
C LEU A 170 -8.95 -18.22 3.40
N PRO A 171 -8.23 -17.15 3.04
CA PRO A 171 -6.96 -17.21 2.31
C PRO A 171 -5.96 -18.23 2.88
N ILE A 172 -5.24 -18.96 2.00
CA ILE A 172 -4.23 -19.95 2.44
C ILE A 172 -3.09 -19.21 3.14
N PHE A 173 -2.74 -18.04 2.59
CA PHE A 173 -1.83 -17.10 3.22
C PHE A 173 -2.62 -15.85 3.59
N ASP A 174 -2.86 -15.70 4.88
CA ASP A 174 -3.49 -14.51 5.44
C ASP A 174 -2.41 -13.56 5.97
N PHE A 175 -2.27 -12.42 5.29
CA PHE A 175 -1.33 -11.36 5.66
C PHE A 175 -1.95 -10.31 6.58
N ARG A 176 -3.26 -10.41 6.85
CA ARG A 176 -3.98 -9.43 7.66
C ARG A 176 -3.58 -9.53 9.13
N PRO A 177 -3.68 -8.43 9.90
CA PRO A 177 -3.48 -8.44 11.34
C PRO A 177 -4.41 -9.44 12.06
N PHE A 178 -5.64 -9.62 11.56
CA PHE A 178 -6.69 -10.49 12.13
C PHE A 178 -6.63 -11.96 11.67
N LYS A 179 -5.48 -12.45 11.19
CA LYS A 179 -5.34 -13.86 10.80
C LYS A 179 -5.66 -14.82 11.96
N ALA A 180 -6.14 -16.01 11.60
CA ALA A 180 -6.49 -17.03 12.58
C ALA A 180 -5.29 -17.36 13.50
N GLY A 181 -5.54 -17.38 14.80
CA GLY A 181 -4.52 -17.62 15.83
C GLY A 181 -3.84 -16.36 16.38
N THR A 182 -4.13 -15.16 15.87
CA THR A 182 -3.66 -13.90 16.47
C THR A 182 -4.40 -13.61 17.78
N ASN A 183 -3.65 -13.31 18.85
CA ASN A 183 -4.19 -12.75 20.07
C ASN A 183 -4.40 -11.23 19.88
N ILE A 184 -5.67 -10.80 19.81
CA ILE A 184 -6.04 -9.41 19.55
C ILE A 184 -5.50 -8.45 20.63
N PRO A 185 -5.72 -8.66 21.94
CA PRO A 185 -5.20 -7.74 22.96
C PRO A 185 -3.67 -7.61 22.92
N ASP A 186 -2.93 -8.68 22.60
CA ASP A 186 -1.47 -8.58 22.44
C ASP A 186 -1.08 -7.81 21.18
N ALA A 187 -1.81 -7.97 20.08
CA ALA A 187 -1.58 -7.25 18.82
C ALA A 187 -2.00 -5.77 18.87
N MET A 188 -2.76 -5.35 19.89
CA MET A 188 -3.10 -3.94 20.15
C MET A 188 -2.08 -3.23 21.04
N LYS A 189 -1.17 -3.96 21.71
CA LYS A 189 -0.20 -3.35 22.62
C LYS A 189 0.91 -2.64 21.84
N ILE A 190 1.21 -1.43 22.28
CA ILE A 190 2.42 -0.71 21.88
C ILE A 190 3.56 -1.17 22.80
N PRO A 191 4.67 -1.72 22.27
CA PRO A 191 5.77 -2.18 23.11
C PRO A 191 6.44 -1.02 23.86
N GLU A 192 6.95 -1.29 25.07
CA GLU A 192 7.65 -0.28 25.87
C GLU A 192 8.89 0.22 25.12
N GLY A 193 8.98 1.54 24.91
CA GLY A 193 10.07 2.18 24.18
C GLY A 193 9.86 2.27 22.66
N ALA A 194 8.68 1.93 22.15
CA ALA A 194 8.35 2.18 20.74
C ALA A 194 8.45 3.69 20.41
N PRO A 195 8.91 4.05 19.19
CA PRO A 195 8.98 5.44 18.77
C PRO A 195 7.58 6.07 18.83
N LYS A 196 7.48 7.24 19.44
CA LYS A 196 6.23 8.02 19.48
C LYS A 196 6.19 9.00 18.32
N ASP A 197 5.00 9.49 17.99
CA ASP A 197 4.84 10.58 17.04
C ASP A 197 5.67 11.80 17.47
N ILE A 198 6.52 12.28 16.57
CA ILE A 198 7.31 13.50 16.77
C ILE A 198 6.65 14.61 15.96
N TYR A 199 6.07 15.57 16.68
CA TYR A 199 5.49 16.77 16.10
C TYR A 199 6.49 17.93 16.17
N GLU A 200 6.59 18.68 15.10
CA GLU A 200 7.25 19.99 15.08
C GLU A 200 6.14 21.05 15.11
N ASN A 201 6.13 21.84 16.19
CA ASN A 201 5.12 22.85 16.42
C ASN A 201 5.65 24.23 16.02
N VAL A 202 5.04 24.81 15.00
CA VAL A 202 5.34 26.17 14.52
C VAL A 202 4.27 27.11 15.03
N PHE A 203 4.68 28.08 15.85
CA PHE A 203 3.81 29.11 16.42
C PHE A 203 3.86 30.38 15.58
N TYR A 204 2.69 30.97 15.33
CA TYR A 204 2.53 32.23 14.64
C TYR A 204 2.15 33.30 15.65
N TYR A 205 3.02 34.29 15.83
CA TYR A 205 2.77 35.43 16.69
C TYR A 205 2.77 36.72 15.87
N LYS A 206 1.75 37.53 16.10
CA LYS A 206 1.58 38.85 15.50
C LYS A 206 2.17 39.92 16.40
N ASN A 207 3.03 40.76 15.84
CA ASN A 207 3.56 41.90 16.56
C ASN A 207 2.47 42.97 16.70
N LYS A 208 2.16 43.39 17.93
CA LYS A 208 1.10 44.38 18.20
C LYS A 208 1.47 45.79 17.73
N LYS A 209 2.75 46.08 17.52
CA LYS A 209 3.26 47.41 17.12
C LYS A 209 3.38 47.55 15.60
N THR A 210 3.83 46.51 14.90
CA THR A 210 4.04 46.54 13.45
C THR A 210 2.94 45.83 12.67
N GLY A 211 2.15 44.96 13.32
CA GLY A 211 1.12 44.16 12.68
C GLY A 211 1.63 42.95 11.89
N GLU A 212 2.95 42.73 11.83
CA GLU A 212 3.56 41.60 11.11
C GLU A 212 3.47 40.29 11.89
N VAL A 213 3.26 39.19 11.16
CA VAL A 213 3.18 37.83 11.71
C VAL A 213 4.54 37.15 11.54
N GLN A 214 5.11 36.68 12.64
CA GLN A 214 6.38 35.94 12.64
C GLN A 214 6.19 34.51 13.14
N LYS A 215 7.00 33.60 12.59
CA LYS A 215 7.03 32.17 12.94
C LYS A 215 8.05 31.95 14.05
N PHE A 216 7.68 31.15 15.04
CA PHE A 216 8.50 30.76 16.17
C PHE A 216 8.40 29.25 16.41
N ASP A 217 9.49 28.64 16.88
CA ASP A 217 9.52 27.23 17.23
C ASP A 217 9.34 27.04 18.75
N GLU A 218 9.17 25.79 19.22
CA GLU A 218 9.02 25.45 20.64
C GLU A 218 10.13 25.97 21.56
N GLN A 219 11.32 26.24 21.02
CA GLN A 219 12.45 26.73 21.80
C GLN A 219 12.49 28.27 21.93
N ASN A 220 11.80 29.00 21.06
CA ASN A 220 11.98 30.44 20.90
C ASN A 220 10.66 31.23 20.81
N TYR A 221 9.55 30.65 21.27
CA TYR A 221 8.25 31.32 21.19
C TYR A 221 8.06 32.37 22.31
N PRO A 222 7.61 33.59 22.00
CA PRO A 222 7.61 34.73 22.92
C PRO A 222 6.38 34.75 23.84
N TRP A 223 6.07 33.64 24.52
CA TRP A 223 4.86 33.53 25.36
C TRP A 223 4.84 34.49 26.56
N GLN A 224 6.02 34.87 27.04
CA GLN A 224 6.17 35.80 28.17
C GLN A 224 6.02 37.27 27.74
N ASP A 225 6.32 37.59 26.49
CA ASP A 225 6.25 38.97 25.96
C ASP A 225 4.86 39.29 25.39
N THR A 226 3.89 39.35 26.30
CA THR A 226 2.48 39.69 26.01
C THR A 226 2.26 41.16 25.63
N LEU A 227 3.27 42.02 25.81
CA LEU A 227 3.24 43.45 25.48
C LEU A 227 3.50 43.70 23.99
N ASN A 228 4.46 42.97 23.40
CA ASN A 228 4.82 43.15 21.99
C ASN A 228 4.17 42.13 21.06
N TRP A 229 3.81 40.94 21.56
CA TRP A 229 3.34 39.83 20.73
C TRP A 229 1.94 39.36 21.12
N ALA A 230 1.13 39.02 20.12
CA ALA A 230 -0.16 38.37 20.25
C ALA A 230 -0.09 37.00 19.57
N TYR A 231 -0.52 35.95 20.26
CA TYR A 231 -0.67 34.63 19.64
C TYR A 231 -1.76 34.69 18.57
N GLU A 232 -1.48 34.13 17.40
CA GLU A 232 -2.43 34.07 16.29
C GLU A 232 -2.82 32.64 15.97
N ASN A 233 -1.84 31.76 15.73
CA ASN A 233 -2.09 30.36 15.36
C ASN A 233 -0.91 29.46 15.74
N MET A 234 -1.14 28.15 15.75
CA MET A 234 -0.14 27.11 15.91
C MET A 234 -0.42 26.05 14.85
N GLU A 235 0.59 25.74 14.06
CA GLU A 235 0.56 24.62 13.13
C GLU A 235 1.46 23.52 13.67
N SER A 236 0.87 22.36 13.97
CA SER A 236 1.59 21.14 14.33
C SER A 236 1.83 20.33 13.08
N LYS A 237 3.10 20.09 12.73
CA LYS A 237 3.49 19.24 11.62
C LYS A 237 4.03 17.92 12.16
N LEU A 238 3.39 16.80 11.79
CA LEU A 238 3.94 15.47 12.09
C LEU A 238 5.22 15.26 11.27
N VAL A 239 6.37 15.22 11.93
CA VAL A 239 7.68 15.03 11.28
C VAL A 239 8.03 13.56 11.17
N GLN A 240 7.71 12.79 12.21
CA GLN A 240 7.95 11.35 12.23
C GLN A 240 6.75 10.65 12.86
N GLN A 241 6.15 9.73 12.11
CA GLN A 241 5.10 8.86 12.61
C GLN A 241 5.71 7.82 13.56
N GLY A 242 5.09 7.66 14.72
CA GLY A 242 5.41 6.67 15.72
C GLY A 242 5.00 5.26 15.31
N TYR A 243 5.30 4.30 16.17
CA TYR A 243 4.88 2.92 15.97
C TYR A 243 3.37 2.79 16.13
N VAL A 244 2.71 2.35 15.05
CA VAL A 244 1.30 1.98 15.07
C VAL A 244 1.20 0.47 15.27
N PRO A 245 0.44 -0.03 16.26
CA PRO A 245 0.29 -1.46 16.46
C PRO A 245 -0.46 -2.11 15.28
N PRO A 246 -0.21 -3.40 14.99
CA PRO A 246 -0.86 -4.11 13.88
C PRO A 246 -2.39 -4.02 13.91
N ILE A 247 -2.97 -4.00 15.12
CA ILE A 247 -4.39 -3.73 15.33
C ILE A 247 -4.49 -2.44 16.16
N HIS A 248 -5.05 -1.38 15.57
CA HIS A 248 -5.27 -0.09 16.25
C HIS A 248 -6.74 0.36 16.21
N ASP A 249 -7.48 0.02 15.15
CA ASP A 249 -8.86 0.49 14.95
C ASP A 249 -9.94 -0.53 15.38
N PHE A 250 -9.57 -1.59 16.11
CA PHE A 250 -10.55 -2.57 16.55
C PHE A 250 -11.45 -1.98 17.64
N THR A 251 -12.75 -1.94 17.35
CA THR A 251 -13.77 -1.44 18.28
C THR A 251 -15.00 -2.34 18.21
N ILE A 252 -15.71 -2.48 19.33
CA ILE A 252 -17.01 -3.16 19.40
C ILE A 252 -17.98 -2.13 19.93
N THR A 253 -18.96 -1.72 19.14
CA THR A 253 -19.92 -0.68 19.51
C THR A 253 -21.27 -1.26 19.91
N SER A 254 -21.86 -0.72 20.98
CA SER A 254 -23.25 -1.02 21.36
C SER A 254 -24.23 -0.35 20.39
N ALA A 255 -25.52 -0.70 20.47
CA ALA A 255 -26.58 -0.04 19.71
C ALA A 255 -26.69 1.48 20.02
N GLU A 256 -26.16 1.91 21.16
CA GLU A 256 -26.12 3.31 21.62
C GLU A 256 -24.83 4.02 21.18
N GLY A 257 -23.90 3.30 20.53
CA GLY A 257 -22.64 3.85 20.01
C GLY A 257 -21.48 3.82 21.00
N GLU A 258 -21.64 3.21 22.18
CA GLU A 258 -20.57 3.11 23.18
C GLU A 258 -19.59 1.99 22.82
N ASN A 259 -18.28 2.24 22.96
CA ASN A 259 -17.26 1.22 22.75
C ASN A 259 -17.22 0.26 23.95
N VAL A 260 -17.63 -0.98 23.73
CA VAL A 260 -17.76 -2.05 24.73
C VAL A 260 -16.67 -3.13 24.58
N ILE A 261 -15.59 -2.84 23.84
CA ILE A 261 -14.48 -3.77 23.58
C ILE A 261 -13.92 -4.43 24.85
N ASP A 262 -13.78 -3.66 25.93
CA ASP A 262 -13.16 -4.12 27.17
C ASP A 262 -13.95 -5.25 27.83
N PHE A 263 -15.28 -5.24 27.67
CA PHE A 263 -16.17 -6.28 28.17
C PHE A 263 -15.90 -7.63 27.50
N PHE A 264 -15.54 -7.63 26.22
CA PHE A 264 -15.34 -8.86 25.45
C PHE A 264 -13.90 -9.35 25.50
N ILE A 265 -12.93 -8.45 25.42
CA ILE A 265 -11.52 -8.81 25.30
C ILE A 265 -10.89 -9.21 26.65
N TYR A 266 -11.30 -8.57 27.74
CA TYR A 266 -10.68 -8.76 29.05
C TYR A 266 -11.51 -9.62 30.02
N ASP A 267 -12.61 -10.22 29.55
CA ASP A 267 -13.34 -11.21 30.34
C ASP A 267 -12.44 -12.45 30.56
N LYS A 268 -12.48 -13.00 31.77
CA LYS A 268 -11.73 -14.20 32.14
C LYS A 268 -12.39 -15.48 31.60
N ASN A 269 -13.66 -15.42 31.23
CA ASN A 269 -14.43 -16.51 30.66
C ASN A 269 -14.53 -16.39 29.13
N TYR A 270 -14.93 -17.49 28.48
CA TYR A 270 -15.22 -17.46 27.05
C TYR A 270 -16.50 -16.69 26.76
N VAL A 271 -16.38 -15.62 25.98
CA VAL A 271 -17.53 -14.87 25.47
C VAL A 271 -17.75 -15.27 24.01
N PHE A 272 -18.92 -15.83 23.72
CA PHE A 272 -19.34 -16.17 22.35
C PHE A 272 -20.27 -15.09 21.82
N MET A 273 -19.88 -14.46 20.72
CA MET A 273 -20.74 -13.57 19.95
C MET A 273 -21.43 -14.41 18.86
N LEU A 274 -22.74 -14.59 18.98
CA LEU A 274 -23.57 -15.40 18.09
C LEU A 274 -24.39 -14.52 17.15
#